data_AF-A0A8H3I978-F1
#
_entry.id   AF-A0A8H3I978-F1
#
_cell.length_a   1.000
_cell.length_b   1.000
_cell.length_c   1.000
_cell.angle_alpha   90.00
_cell.angle_beta   90.00
_cell.angle_gamma   90.00
#
_symmetry.space_group_name_H-M   'P 1'
#
loop_
_entity.id
_entity.type
_entity.pdbx_description
1 polymer ?
#
loop_
_entity_poly.entity_id
_entity_poly.type
_entity_poly.pdbx_seq_one_letter_code
_entity_poly.pdbx_strand_id
1 'polypeptide(L)'
;MIYLPPLRRYLLPAIIFVTLIISYRALPVPTSLPSFVLHPAPANPQGIHVPISGLQDPLPIANASYNHLSPPNRYYYSYDKTEKTFKDSSNPALWRPELDPSLETLFTCPTEVNRYTGHLRLPDIVQNISQIPPGSLKPESRVFWNPTVIALPYWSDNQYLVVSRIVTDGNHQENVLCEANVCYVGSGEDARPREKPCTQDDLRHVGPGGGMRCASLPVTLSVPPTPAERCEGKFMPYVDIPGFHDPRIFWSGKGEPLMMVNTQSRYACFGLWIIDLRTLHSSLQKLLTSSPSRPSLGPLKSYPTLTELTRNPADTRSQIEKNWFLFFPSSGESYIHYDLSDPQGGFRGRTFAKLLGNGLTTTNLTDPLEQPCLRDLTDAEEPDKMKRGGTWHQATNSLRLVLCHRFDFDCKEKPENTVFFAIVHRKFPNWLKLPLRYERYFMVWSATPPFEMLGISQHPILMGNETASGWSASENWSDDPANDKIVAMTKKTAANATEPYGGKDYWAYFTYTVSISYAWGRQPRVAKDGGDEAEDMHVGYLDDEVLLAIGVDDKGQAFSRVEAGDLVQCLRACTGRNGNKGEGG
;
A
#
# COMPACT_ATOMS: atom_id res chain seq x y z
N MET A 1 -37.44 -45.97 35.62
CA MET A 1 -36.26 -46.67 36.18
C MET A 1 -35.18 -46.68 35.11
N ILE A 2 -34.11 -45.92 35.30
CA ILE A 2 -32.99 -45.83 34.35
C ILE A 2 -31.99 -46.89 34.74
N TYR A 3 -31.81 -47.89 33.88
CA TYR A 3 -30.86 -48.99 34.07
C TYR A 3 -29.46 -48.48 33.71
N LEU A 4 -28.68 -48.06 34.70
CA LEU A 4 -27.27 -47.72 34.50
C LEU A 4 -26.46 -49.02 34.35
N PRO A 5 -25.65 -49.16 33.27
CA PRO A 5 -24.83 -50.34 33.08
C PRO A 5 -23.77 -50.45 34.19
N PRO A 6 -23.38 -51.67 34.58
CA PRO A 6 -22.51 -51.89 35.73
C PRO A 6 -21.15 -51.21 35.54
N LEU A 7 -20.76 -50.40 36.52
CA LEU A 7 -19.51 -49.62 36.60
C LEU A 7 -18.24 -50.43 36.27
N ARG A 8 -18.32 -51.76 36.40
CA ARG A 8 -17.26 -52.72 36.03
C ARG A 8 -16.83 -52.64 34.56
N ARG A 9 -17.67 -52.19 33.62
CA ARG A 9 -17.28 -52.07 32.20
C ARG A 9 -16.29 -50.93 31.92
N TYR A 10 -16.21 -49.91 32.77
CA TYR A 10 -15.32 -48.75 32.56
C TYR A 10 -14.07 -48.78 33.45
N LEU A 11 -14.07 -49.63 34.48
CA LEU A 11 -12.92 -49.80 35.37
C LEU A 11 -11.72 -50.43 34.65
N LEU A 12 -11.94 -51.44 33.80
CA LEU A 12 -10.83 -52.11 33.10
C LEU A 12 -10.13 -51.18 32.08
N PRO A 13 -10.85 -50.45 31.20
CA PRO A 13 -10.21 -49.49 30.29
C PRO A 13 -9.51 -48.35 31.03
N ALA A 14 -10.10 -47.84 32.11
CA ALA A 14 -9.50 -46.77 32.90
C ALA A 14 -8.20 -47.23 33.59
N ILE A 15 -8.18 -48.44 34.15
CA ILE A 15 -6.97 -49.01 34.76
C ILE A 15 -5.89 -49.25 33.70
N ILE A 16 -6.25 -49.71 32.50
CA ILE A 16 -5.31 -49.89 31.38
C ILE A 16 -4.72 -48.53 30.96
N PHE A 17 -5.54 -47.48 30.88
CA PHE A 17 -5.07 -46.14 30.52
C PHE A 17 -4.11 -45.57 31.58
N VAL A 18 -4.44 -45.73 32.85
CA VAL A 18 -3.60 -45.25 33.97
C VAL A 18 -2.30 -46.05 34.04
N THR A 19 -2.33 -47.37 33.82
CA THR A 19 -1.11 -48.20 33.76
C THR A 19 -0.24 -47.86 32.57
N LEU A 20 -0.80 -47.53 31.40
CA LEU A 20 -0.02 -47.03 30.26
C LEU A 20 0.66 -45.68 30.54
N ILE A 21 -0.04 -44.74 31.20
CA ILE A 21 0.54 -43.44 31.58
C ILE A 21 1.67 -43.61 32.60
N ILE A 22 1.46 -44.46 33.62
CA ILE A 22 2.47 -44.75 34.63
C ILE A 22 3.67 -45.46 33.99
N SER A 23 3.44 -46.42 33.10
CA SER A 23 4.51 -47.14 32.38
C SER A 23 5.31 -46.20 31.48
N TYR A 24 4.64 -45.27 30.78
CA TYR A 24 5.29 -44.26 29.95
C TYR A 24 6.17 -43.30 30.77
N ARG A 25 5.74 -42.93 31.99
CA ARG A 25 6.51 -42.07 32.90
C ARG A 25 7.58 -42.80 33.70
N ALA A 26 7.48 -44.11 33.85
CA ALA A 26 8.45 -44.95 34.54
C ALA A 26 9.58 -45.45 33.63
N LEU A 27 9.50 -45.21 32.32
CA LEU A 27 10.63 -45.41 31.41
C LEU A 27 11.73 -44.40 31.79
N PRO A 28 12.97 -44.87 32.07
CA PRO A 28 14.08 -43.97 32.38
C PRO A 28 14.33 -43.06 31.18
N VAL A 29 14.10 -41.76 31.37
CA VAL A 29 14.54 -40.73 30.42
C VAL A 29 16.05 -40.92 30.24
N PRO A 30 16.55 -41.08 29.00
CA PRO A 30 17.98 -41.15 28.77
C PRO A 30 18.65 -39.95 29.43
N THR A 31 19.54 -40.19 30.39
CA THR A 31 20.35 -39.16 31.07
C THR A 31 21.44 -38.56 30.17
N SER A 32 21.22 -38.64 28.86
CA SER A 32 21.93 -37.93 27.80
C SER A 32 20.89 -37.40 26.83
N LEU A 33 20.09 -36.42 27.28
CA LEU A 33 19.58 -35.39 26.39
C LEU A 33 20.61 -34.26 26.39
N PRO A 34 21.53 -34.21 25.42
CA PRO A 34 22.35 -33.04 25.21
C PRO A 34 21.43 -31.84 24.90
N SER A 35 21.48 -30.82 25.76
CA SER A 35 20.96 -29.47 25.47
C SER A 35 21.84 -28.85 24.39
N PHE A 36 21.42 -29.03 23.15
CA PHE A 36 22.22 -28.81 21.95
C PHE A 36 21.24 -28.81 20.77
N VAL A 37 21.37 -27.98 19.72
CA VAL A 37 22.42 -27.06 19.25
C VAL A 37 21.67 -26.08 18.32
N LEU A 38 21.81 -24.75 18.35
CA LEU A 38 22.92 -24.00 17.74
C LEU A 38 23.48 -24.65 16.46
N HIS A 39 22.70 -24.72 15.38
CA HIS A 39 23.33 -24.81 14.06
C HIS A 39 23.89 -23.44 13.65
N PRO A 40 25.08 -23.38 13.01
CA PRO A 40 25.46 -22.23 12.20
C PRO A 40 24.37 -22.01 11.14
N ALA A 41 24.20 -20.77 10.69
CA ALA A 41 23.24 -20.43 9.65
C ALA A 41 23.31 -21.47 8.52
N PRO A 42 22.19 -22.12 8.12
CA PRO A 42 22.21 -22.98 6.96
C PRO A 42 22.62 -22.13 5.75
N ALA A 43 23.39 -22.73 4.83
CA ALA A 43 23.41 -22.23 3.46
C ALA A 43 21.95 -22.04 3.04
N ASN A 44 21.65 -20.92 2.34
CA ASN A 44 20.32 -20.57 1.83
C ASN A 44 19.48 -21.84 1.58
N PRO A 45 18.26 -21.95 2.12
CA PRO A 45 17.41 -23.06 1.75
C PRO A 45 17.34 -23.05 0.22
N GLN A 46 17.72 -24.18 -0.42
CA GLN A 46 17.29 -24.41 -1.78
C GLN A 46 15.78 -24.27 -1.74
N GLY A 47 15.27 -23.17 -2.32
CA GLY A 47 13.85 -22.97 -2.47
C GLY A 47 13.26 -24.26 -3.01
N ILE A 48 12.08 -24.64 -2.53
CA ILE A 48 11.33 -25.74 -3.12
C ILE A 48 11.16 -25.38 -4.60
N HIS A 49 12.01 -25.97 -5.44
CA HIS A 49 11.85 -25.99 -6.87
C HIS A 49 10.62 -26.83 -7.14
N VAL A 50 9.48 -26.17 -7.30
CA VAL A 50 8.35 -26.80 -7.98
C VAL A 50 8.79 -26.93 -9.45
N PRO A 51 9.00 -28.15 -9.98
CA PRO A 51 9.35 -28.30 -11.38
C PRO A 51 8.17 -27.81 -12.22
N ILE A 52 8.40 -26.79 -13.04
CA ILE A 52 7.41 -26.22 -13.98
C ILE A 52 6.97 -27.26 -15.04
N SER A 53 7.63 -28.43 -15.11
CA SER A 53 7.37 -29.50 -16.07
C SER A 53 6.00 -30.18 -15.97
N GLY A 54 5.11 -29.77 -15.04
CA GLY A 54 3.72 -30.26 -14.95
C GLY A 54 2.67 -29.41 -15.67
N LEU A 55 3.02 -28.23 -16.20
CA LEU A 55 2.11 -27.36 -16.95
C LEU A 55 2.27 -27.62 -18.46
N GLN A 56 1.77 -28.76 -18.93
CA GLN A 56 1.86 -29.17 -20.34
C GLN A 56 0.57 -28.97 -21.16
N ASP A 57 -0.42 -28.24 -20.64
CA ASP A 57 -1.56 -27.84 -21.44
C ASP A 57 -1.37 -26.40 -21.95
N PRO A 58 -1.36 -26.17 -23.27
CA PRO A 58 -1.45 -24.81 -23.79
C PRO A 58 -2.82 -24.26 -23.40
N LEU A 59 -2.83 -23.45 -22.34
CA LEU A 59 -4.02 -22.74 -21.92
C LEU A 59 -4.47 -21.84 -23.08
N PRO A 60 -5.78 -21.76 -23.38
CA PRO A 60 -6.27 -20.73 -24.28
C PRO A 60 -5.99 -19.38 -23.61
N ILE A 61 -4.99 -18.67 -24.11
CA ILE A 61 -4.66 -17.30 -23.72
C ILE A 61 -5.82 -16.42 -24.20
N ALA A 62 -6.82 -16.26 -23.35
CA ALA A 62 -7.74 -15.14 -23.49
C ALA A 62 -6.96 -13.89 -23.06
N ASN A 63 -6.64 -13.08 -24.06
CA ASN A 63 -6.03 -11.77 -23.92
C ASN A 63 -6.67 -11.00 -22.75
N ALA A 64 -5.85 -10.40 -21.87
CA ALA A 64 -6.30 -9.68 -20.66
C ALA A 64 -7.13 -8.41 -20.95
N SER A 65 -7.51 -8.20 -22.21
CA SER A 65 -8.18 -7.05 -22.79
C SER A 65 -9.70 -7.16 -22.86
N TYR A 66 -10.35 -8.29 -22.57
CA TYR A 66 -11.80 -8.40 -22.79
C TYR A 66 -12.71 -7.63 -21.80
N ASN A 67 -12.15 -6.87 -20.85
CA ASN A 67 -12.88 -5.83 -20.10
C ASN A 67 -12.58 -4.42 -20.64
N HIS A 68 -12.31 -4.27 -21.94
CA HIS A 68 -12.43 -2.98 -22.62
C HIS A 68 -13.90 -2.57 -22.66
N LEU A 69 -14.39 -1.96 -21.59
CA LEU A 69 -15.37 -0.92 -21.79
C LEU A 69 -14.60 0.21 -22.47
N SER A 70 -14.86 0.44 -23.76
CA SER A 70 -14.56 1.75 -24.35
C SER A 70 -15.10 2.81 -23.39
N PRO A 71 -14.39 3.94 -23.19
CA PRO A 71 -14.88 5.01 -22.33
C PRO A 71 -16.37 5.25 -22.65
N PRO A 72 -17.28 5.12 -21.67
CA PRO A 72 -18.69 5.28 -21.95
C PRO A 72 -18.89 6.65 -22.59
N ASN A 73 -19.73 6.73 -23.63
CA ASN A 73 -20.07 8.00 -24.30
C ASN A 73 -20.70 9.05 -23.36
N ARG A 74 -20.88 8.73 -22.07
CA ARG A 74 -21.47 9.58 -21.04
C ARG A 74 -20.67 9.51 -19.74
N TYR A 75 -19.83 10.50 -19.50
CA TYR A 75 -19.38 10.84 -18.15
C TYR A 75 -20.37 11.84 -17.56
N TYR A 76 -21.06 11.52 -16.46
CA TYR A 76 -21.93 12.53 -15.86
C TYR A 76 -21.09 13.57 -15.13
N TYR A 77 -20.81 14.70 -15.79
CA TYR A 77 -20.56 15.97 -15.10
C TYR A 77 -21.69 16.92 -15.45
N SER A 78 -22.53 17.24 -14.48
CA SER A 78 -23.34 18.46 -14.53
C SER A 78 -23.51 18.98 -13.12
N TYR A 79 -22.71 19.98 -12.78
CA TYR A 79 -23.10 21.00 -11.83
C TYR A 79 -23.44 22.26 -12.63
N ASP A 80 -24.71 22.37 -13.04
CA ASP A 80 -25.44 23.60 -12.76
C ASP A 80 -26.93 23.27 -12.54
N LYS A 81 -27.40 23.45 -11.31
CA LYS A 81 -28.83 23.49 -10.99
C LYS A 81 -29.34 24.89 -11.35
N THR A 82 -29.31 25.24 -12.62
CA THR A 82 -30.15 26.32 -13.13
C THR A 82 -31.20 25.70 -14.04
N GLU A 83 -32.41 25.52 -13.49
CA GLU A 83 -33.62 25.34 -14.28
C GLU A 83 -33.79 26.56 -15.19
N LYS A 84 -33.19 26.52 -16.38
CA LYS A 84 -33.61 27.35 -17.50
C LYS A 84 -33.94 26.45 -18.67
N THR A 85 -35.21 26.06 -18.68
CA THR A 85 -36.04 25.84 -19.86
C THR A 85 -35.30 25.89 -21.20
N PHE A 86 -35.00 24.72 -21.75
CA PHE A 86 -34.86 24.54 -23.19
C PHE A 86 -35.92 23.53 -23.64
N LYS A 87 -37.08 24.07 -24.00
CA LYS A 87 -37.94 23.41 -24.98
C LYS A 87 -37.26 23.61 -26.33
N ASP A 88 -37.33 22.55 -27.13
CA ASP A 88 -37.10 22.54 -28.58
C ASP A 88 -35.66 22.27 -29.05
N SER A 89 -35.38 21.00 -29.36
CA SER A 89 -34.80 20.60 -30.65
C SER A 89 -34.79 19.08 -30.79
N SER A 90 -35.53 18.58 -31.76
CA SER A 90 -35.63 17.18 -32.19
C SER A 90 -34.42 16.78 -33.04
N ASN A 91 -33.24 16.67 -32.44
CA ASN A 91 -32.08 16.06 -33.09
C ASN A 91 -31.29 15.20 -32.08
N PRO A 92 -31.23 13.86 -32.24
CA PRO A 92 -30.45 13.00 -31.36
C PRO A 92 -28.97 13.07 -31.75
N ALA A 93 -28.41 14.27 -31.76
CA ALA A 93 -26.97 14.43 -31.74
C ALA A 93 -26.49 14.00 -30.35
N LEU A 94 -25.62 13.01 -30.36
CA LEU A 94 -24.84 12.48 -29.24
C LEU A 94 -24.46 13.61 -28.26
N TRP A 95 -25.19 13.73 -27.13
CA TRP A 95 -24.67 14.43 -25.96
C TRP A 95 -23.48 13.61 -25.45
N ARG A 96 -22.27 13.99 -25.89
CA ARG A 96 -21.02 13.60 -25.24
C ARG A 96 -20.79 14.63 -24.15
N PRO A 97 -20.79 14.25 -22.87
CA PRO A 97 -20.26 15.11 -21.84
C PRO A 97 -18.81 15.40 -22.18
N GLU A 98 -18.47 16.68 -22.28
CA GLU A 98 -17.09 17.11 -22.38
C GLU A 98 -16.41 16.66 -21.08
N LEU A 99 -15.51 15.67 -21.18
CA LEU A 99 -14.55 15.45 -20.11
C LEU A 99 -13.77 16.76 -19.95
N ASP A 100 -13.53 17.17 -18.71
CA ASP A 100 -12.57 18.23 -18.48
C ASP A 100 -11.26 17.82 -19.19
N PRO A 101 -10.69 18.66 -20.08
CA PRO A 101 -9.49 18.31 -20.83
C PRO A 101 -8.32 17.86 -19.94
N SER A 102 -8.27 18.32 -18.68
CA SER A 102 -7.26 17.87 -17.71
C SER A 102 -7.36 16.39 -17.33
N LEU A 103 -8.54 15.77 -17.48
CA LEU A 103 -8.79 14.36 -17.21
C LEU A 103 -8.47 13.45 -18.40
N GLU A 104 -8.42 13.98 -19.62
CA GLU A 104 -8.22 13.18 -20.84
C GLU A 104 -6.90 12.41 -20.81
N THR A 105 -5.86 13.03 -20.24
CA THR A 105 -4.52 12.45 -20.10
C THR A 105 -4.54 11.16 -19.26
N LEU A 106 -5.42 11.07 -18.26
CA LEU A 106 -5.53 9.90 -17.37
C LEU A 106 -6.00 8.64 -18.10
N PHE A 107 -6.80 8.79 -19.16
CA PHE A 107 -7.39 7.67 -19.90
C PHE A 107 -6.58 7.27 -21.13
N THR A 108 -5.47 7.96 -21.40
CA THR A 108 -4.54 7.62 -22.48
C THR A 108 -3.58 6.53 -22.01
N CYS A 109 -3.35 5.52 -22.84
CA CYS A 109 -2.43 4.42 -22.54
C CYS A 109 -1.24 4.46 -23.52
N PRO A 110 -0.16 5.22 -23.21
CA PRO A 110 0.96 5.39 -24.15
C PRO A 110 1.92 4.21 -24.15
N THR A 111 1.90 3.36 -23.12
CA THR A 111 2.82 2.23 -22.96
C THR A 111 2.10 0.91 -23.23
N GLU A 112 2.71 0.05 -24.04
CA GLU A 112 2.20 -1.29 -24.30
C GLU A 112 2.32 -2.18 -23.05
N VAL A 113 1.35 -3.06 -22.88
CA VAL A 113 1.31 -4.02 -21.76
C VAL A 113 1.97 -5.32 -22.15
N ASN A 114 2.56 -6.01 -21.17
CA ASN A 114 3.12 -7.34 -21.40
C ASN A 114 2.00 -8.31 -21.82
N ARG A 115 2.17 -9.02 -22.94
CA ARG A 115 1.10 -9.83 -23.53
C ARG A 115 0.73 -11.08 -22.74
N TYR A 116 1.62 -11.58 -21.88
CA TYR A 116 1.39 -12.79 -21.06
C TYR A 116 0.86 -12.44 -19.68
N THR A 117 1.48 -11.46 -19.03
CA THR A 117 1.14 -11.09 -17.66
C THR A 117 0.03 -10.04 -17.60
N GLY A 118 -0.19 -9.29 -18.69
CA GLY A 118 -1.14 -8.17 -18.75
C GLY A 118 -0.74 -6.96 -17.92
N HIS A 119 0.50 -6.92 -17.39
CA HIS A 119 1.00 -5.83 -16.57
C HIS A 119 1.54 -4.67 -17.43
N LEU A 120 1.32 -3.46 -16.95
CA LEU A 120 2.02 -2.25 -17.40
C LEU A 120 3.36 -2.18 -16.67
N ARG A 121 4.48 -2.15 -17.40
CA ARG A 121 5.82 -2.06 -16.81
C ARG A 121 6.35 -0.64 -16.96
N LEU A 122 6.61 0.01 -15.83
CA LEU A 122 7.27 1.31 -15.78
C LEU A 122 8.79 1.11 -15.79
N PRO A 123 9.57 2.05 -16.35
CA PRO A 123 11.03 1.93 -16.43
C PRO A 123 11.73 2.08 -15.08
N ASP A 124 11.05 2.67 -14.09
CA ASP A 124 11.59 2.95 -12.76
C ASP A 124 11.93 1.67 -12.01
N ILE A 125 13.04 1.68 -11.27
CA ILE A 125 13.55 0.49 -10.59
C ILE A 125 13.21 0.50 -9.10
N VAL A 126 12.97 -0.69 -8.57
CA VAL A 126 12.92 -0.98 -7.13
C VAL A 126 14.34 -0.96 -6.58
N GLN A 127 14.58 -0.10 -5.59
CA GLN A 127 15.84 0.06 -4.87
C GLN A 127 15.67 -0.35 -3.40
N ASN A 128 16.73 -0.84 -2.77
CA ASN A 128 16.66 -1.33 -1.40
C ASN A 128 16.58 -0.19 -0.36
N ILE A 129 15.94 -0.49 0.77
CA ILE A 129 15.98 0.33 1.98
C ILE A 129 16.81 -0.43 3.03
N SER A 130 17.79 0.23 3.65
CA SER A 130 18.59 -0.36 4.72
C SER A 130 18.51 0.44 6.02
N GLN A 131 18.16 -0.26 7.10
CA GLN A 131 18.01 0.36 8.42
C GLN A 131 19.31 0.43 9.22
N ILE A 132 20.42 0.06 8.59
CA ILE A 132 21.75 0.06 9.17
C ILE A 132 22.41 1.38 8.83
N PRO A 133 22.75 2.25 9.80
CA PRO A 133 23.35 3.55 9.50
C PRO A 133 24.80 3.44 9.03
N PRO A 134 25.33 4.48 8.34
CA PRO A 134 26.73 4.57 7.95
C PRO A 134 27.71 4.29 9.09
N GLY A 135 28.72 3.46 8.83
CA GLY A 135 29.75 3.13 9.81
C GLY A 135 29.31 2.21 10.95
N SER A 136 28.09 1.64 10.91
CA SER A 136 27.70 0.62 11.88
C SER A 136 28.57 -0.64 11.73
N LEU A 137 29.37 -0.92 12.76
CA LEU A 137 30.21 -2.11 12.82
C LEU A 137 29.46 -3.35 13.32
N LYS A 138 28.28 -3.16 13.94
CA LYS A 138 27.48 -4.26 14.46
C LYS A 138 26.54 -4.75 13.36
N PRO A 139 26.52 -6.07 13.08
CA PRO A 139 25.47 -6.65 12.27
C PRO A 139 24.14 -6.41 12.98
N GLU A 140 23.17 -5.90 12.23
CA GLU A 140 21.79 -5.76 12.70
C GLU A 140 21.11 -7.12 12.56
N SER A 141 20.66 -7.69 13.67
CA SER A 141 20.04 -9.01 13.70
C SER A 141 18.53 -8.97 13.46
N ARG A 142 17.93 -7.78 13.54
CA ARG A 142 16.48 -7.60 13.31
C ARG A 142 16.17 -7.68 11.83
N VAL A 143 15.05 -8.32 11.51
CA VAL A 143 14.46 -8.33 10.16
C VAL A 143 13.47 -7.17 10.08
N PHE A 144 13.68 -6.29 9.10
CA PHE A 144 12.79 -5.17 8.83
C PHE A 144 11.92 -5.49 7.61
N TRP A 145 10.63 -5.22 7.71
CA TRP A 145 9.65 -5.40 6.65
C TRP A 145 8.59 -4.29 6.71
N ASN A 146 7.85 -4.10 5.63
CA ASN A 146 6.73 -3.15 5.50
C ASN A 146 7.15 -1.71 5.79
N PRO A 147 8.09 -1.15 5.01
CA PRO A 147 8.59 0.20 5.22
C PRO A 147 7.50 1.20 4.88
N THR A 148 7.19 2.14 5.74
CA THR A 148 6.40 3.31 5.35
C THR A 148 7.23 4.56 5.42
N VAL A 149 7.09 5.41 4.39
CA VAL A 149 8.06 6.46 4.10
C VAL A 149 7.33 7.75 3.74
N ILE A 150 7.74 8.86 4.36
CA ILE A 150 7.37 10.21 3.95
C ILE A 150 8.64 11.04 3.71
N ALA A 151 8.57 11.95 2.74
CA ALA A 151 9.57 13.00 2.61
C ALA A 151 9.49 13.95 3.82
N LEU A 152 10.65 14.34 4.33
CA LEU A 152 10.78 15.41 5.30
C LEU A 152 10.80 16.77 4.58
N PRO A 153 10.49 17.89 5.27
CA PRO A 153 10.62 19.21 4.67
C PRO A 153 12.03 19.51 4.15
N TYR A 154 12.18 20.41 3.17
CA TYR A 154 13.49 20.68 2.53
C TYR A 154 14.55 21.26 3.48
N TRP A 155 14.13 21.84 4.60
CA TRP A 155 15.04 22.36 5.64
C TRP A 155 15.46 21.30 6.67
N SER A 156 14.99 20.07 6.53
CA SER A 156 15.49 18.92 7.27
C SER A 156 16.92 18.58 6.86
N ASP A 157 17.71 18.10 7.83
CA ASP A 157 19.05 17.55 7.58
C ASP A 157 19.01 16.27 6.75
N ASN A 158 17.92 15.50 6.89
CA ASN A 158 17.68 14.24 6.19
C ASN A 158 16.47 14.31 5.26
N GLN A 159 16.47 13.51 4.21
CA GLN A 159 15.44 13.55 3.16
C GLN A 159 14.13 12.87 3.54
N TYR A 160 14.19 11.76 4.26
CA TYR A 160 13.03 10.89 4.49
C TYR A 160 12.91 10.49 5.96
N LEU A 161 11.68 10.21 6.37
CA LEU A 161 11.37 9.49 7.59
C LEU A 161 10.90 8.09 7.19
N VAL A 162 11.50 7.05 7.78
CA VAL A 162 11.14 5.66 7.51
C VAL A 162 10.67 5.01 8.80
N VAL A 163 9.47 4.41 8.76
CA VAL A 163 8.96 3.54 9.82
C VAL A 163 8.89 2.11 9.30
N SER A 164 9.62 1.21 9.95
CA SER A 164 9.66 -0.20 9.61
C SER A 164 9.07 -1.03 10.73
N ARG A 165 8.45 -2.15 10.38
CA ARG A 165 8.03 -3.15 11.34
C ARG A 165 9.18 -4.11 11.63
N ILE A 166 9.25 -4.62 12.86
CA ILE A 166 10.16 -5.70 13.27
C ILE A 166 9.39 -6.74 14.08
N VAL A 167 9.92 -7.96 14.15
CA VAL A 167 9.42 -9.01 15.06
C VAL A 167 10.48 -9.27 16.11
N THR A 168 10.07 -9.24 17.37
CA THR A 168 10.90 -9.54 18.53
C THR A 168 10.71 -11.00 18.96
N ASP A 169 11.58 -11.47 19.85
CA ASP A 169 11.46 -12.79 20.45
C ASP A 169 10.07 -12.96 21.11
N GLY A 170 9.35 -14.03 20.77
CA GLY A 170 7.98 -14.26 21.23
C GLY A 170 6.88 -13.71 20.32
N ASN A 171 7.20 -13.38 19.05
CA ASN A 171 6.26 -12.92 18.02
C ASN A 171 5.62 -11.55 18.27
N HIS A 172 6.14 -10.76 19.24
CA HIS A 172 5.68 -9.40 19.47
C HIS A 172 6.21 -8.46 18.38
N GLN A 173 5.36 -7.56 17.92
CA GLN A 173 5.64 -6.70 16.78
C GLN A 173 5.83 -5.27 17.21
N GLU A 174 6.98 -4.72 16.84
CA GLU A 174 7.32 -3.34 17.12
C GLU A 174 7.48 -2.57 15.83
N ASN A 175 7.36 -1.25 15.94
CA ASN A 175 7.69 -0.33 14.87
C ASN A 175 8.95 0.43 15.27
N VAL A 176 9.87 0.58 14.32
CA VAL A 176 11.10 1.34 14.50
C VAL A 176 11.13 2.47 13.49
N LEU A 177 11.73 3.58 13.87
CA LEU A 177 11.78 4.79 13.08
C LEU A 177 13.23 5.27 12.91
N CYS A 178 13.58 5.69 11.71
CA CYS A 178 14.80 6.44 11.46
C CYS A 178 14.55 7.57 10.45
N GLU A 179 15.38 8.60 10.50
CA GLU A 179 15.55 9.50 9.38
C GLU A 179 16.53 8.88 8.38
N ALA A 180 16.33 9.07 7.08
CA ALA A 180 17.06 8.38 6.03
C ALA A 180 17.36 9.30 4.84
N ASN A 181 18.38 8.92 4.07
CA ASN A 181 18.78 9.58 2.84
C ASN A 181 18.93 8.56 1.71
N VAL A 182 18.73 9.03 0.48
CA VAL A 182 19.00 8.25 -0.71
C VAL A 182 20.40 8.59 -1.23
N CYS A 183 21.14 7.55 -1.59
CA CYS A 183 22.38 7.68 -2.34
C CYS A 183 22.17 7.15 -3.77
N TYR A 184 22.88 7.74 -4.73
CA TYR A 184 22.79 7.36 -6.14
C TYR A 184 24.07 6.71 -6.66
N VAL A 185 23.95 5.96 -7.75
CA VAL A 185 25.05 5.32 -8.47
C VAL A 185 25.03 5.86 -9.90
N GLY A 186 26.07 6.59 -10.31
CA GLY A 186 26.12 7.21 -11.64
C GLY A 186 27.01 8.44 -11.71
N SER A 187 26.96 9.15 -12.85
CA SER A 187 27.62 10.45 -12.98
C SER A 187 26.86 11.50 -12.14
N GLY A 188 27.52 12.61 -11.80
CA GLY A 188 26.85 13.71 -11.08
C GLY A 188 25.68 14.36 -11.86
N GLU A 189 25.51 14.05 -13.14
CA GLU A 189 24.39 14.53 -13.96
C GLU A 189 23.08 13.79 -13.64
N ASP A 190 23.18 12.53 -13.18
CA ASP A 190 22.03 11.74 -12.70
C ASP A 190 21.69 12.08 -11.24
N ALA A 191 22.53 12.88 -10.57
CA ALA A 191 22.37 13.25 -9.17
C ALA A 191 21.26 14.27 -9.00
N ARG A 192 20.22 13.92 -8.23
CA ARG A 192 19.20 14.89 -7.86
C ARG A 192 19.74 15.86 -6.82
N PRO A 193 19.16 17.06 -6.69
CA PRO A 193 19.60 18.04 -5.70
C PRO A 193 19.73 17.41 -4.30
N ARG A 194 20.91 17.55 -3.69
CA ARG A 194 21.30 16.99 -2.37
C ARG A 194 21.41 15.46 -2.25
N GLU A 195 21.17 14.68 -3.29
CA GLU A 195 21.58 13.28 -3.25
C GLU A 195 23.10 13.18 -3.32
N LYS A 196 23.66 12.27 -2.53
CA LYS A 196 25.10 12.03 -2.49
C LYS A 196 25.45 10.76 -3.25
N PRO A 197 26.62 10.69 -3.91
CA PRO A 197 27.10 9.45 -4.46
C PRO A 197 27.16 8.39 -3.36
N CYS A 198 26.73 7.16 -3.65
CA CYS A 198 26.86 6.07 -2.69
C CYS A 198 28.34 5.82 -2.37
N THR A 199 28.66 5.75 -1.08
CA THR A 199 29.95 5.27 -0.62
C THR A 199 30.01 3.75 -0.76
N GLN A 200 31.22 3.18 -0.66
CA GLN A 200 31.31 1.71 -0.67
C GLN A 200 30.69 1.07 0.57
N ASP A 201 30.56 1.81 1.67
CA ASP A 201 29.76 1.35 2.81
C ASP A 201 28.28 1.25 2.44
N ASP A 202 27.74 2.24 1.75
CA ASP A 202 26.34 2.24 1.32
C ASP A 202 26.03 1.07 0.38
N LEU A 203 26.86 0.85 -0.64
CA LEU A 203 26.66 -0.22 -1.62
C LEU A 203 26.67 -1.63 -1.01
N ARG A 204 27.35 -1.83 0.13
CA ARG A 204 27.28 -3.10 0.88
C ARG A 204 25.91 -3.36 1.50
N HIS A 205 25.13 -2.31 1.76
CA HIS A 205 23.85 -2.39 2.46
C HIS A 205 22.64 -2.21 1.56
N VAL A 206 22.72 -1.33 0.55
CA VAL A 206 21.63 -1.07 -0.39
C VAL A 206 21.84 -1.72 -1.75
N GLY A 207 23.02 -2.29 -2.00
CA GLY A 207 23.36 -2.95 -3.26
C GLY A 207 23.89 -1.99 -4.33
N PRO A 208 24.34 -2.53 -5.48
CA PRO A 208 25.02 -1.75 -6.52
C PRO A 208 24.12 -0.80 -7.31
N GLY A 209 22.80 -0.85 -7.13
CA GLY A 209 21.85 0.11 -7.72
C GLY A 209 21.63 1.36 -6.86
N GLY A 210 22.33 1.49 -5.74
CA GLY A 210 22.05 2.50 -4.72
C GLY A 210 20.74 2.22 -3.98
N GLY A 211 20.31 3.19 -3.17
CA GLY A 211 19.09 3.05 -2.39
C GLY A 211 19.02 3.99 -1.20
N MET A 212 18.10 3.69 -0.29
CA MET A 212 17.80 4.50 0.88
C MET A 212 18.44 3.89 2.12
N ARG A 213 19.07 4.71 2.95
CA ARG A 213 19.74 4.24 4.17
C ARG A 213 19.43 5.17 5.34
N CYS A 214 19.16 4.59 6.52
CA CYS A 214 19.00 5.37 7.74
C CYS A 214 20.27 6.19 8.03
N ALA A 215 20.10 7.45 8.42
CA ALA A 215 21.18 8.33 8.85
C ALA A 215 21.63 8.03 10.30
N SER A 216 20.71 7.51 11.12
CA SER A 216 20.95 7.15 12.52
C SER A 216 20.43 5.75 12.83
N LEU A 217 20.80 5.21 14.01
CA LEU A 217 20.23 3.95 14.48
C LEU A 217 18.70 4.06 14.61
N PRO A 218 17.92 3.07 14.13
CA PRO A 218 16.47 3.06 14.27
C PRO A 218 16.04 3.04 15.74
N VAL A 219 15.10 3.93 16.09
CA VAL A 219 14.52 4.06 17.43
C VAL A 219 13.19 3.32 17.48
N THR A 220 12.97 2.48 18.49
CA THR A 220 11.68 1.83 18.71
C THR A 220 10.61 2.86 19.08
N LEU A 221 9.48 2.82 18.37
CA LEU A 221 8.31 3.63 18.64
C LEU A 221 7.49 2.98 19.77
N SER A 222 7.49 3.60 20.94
CA SER A 222 6.67 3.17 22.07
C SER A 222 5.23 3.68 21.89
N VAL A 223 4.39 2.87 21.26
CA VAL A 223 2.96 3.14 21.17
C VAL A 223 2.27 2.58 22.43
N PRO A 224 1.34 3.32 23.07
CA PRO A 224 0.64 2.84 24.27
C PRO A 224 -0.19 1.57 23.99
N PRO A 225 -0.25 0.61 24.93
CA PRO A 225 -1.10 -0.57 24.77
C PRO A 225 -2.58 -0.17 24.63
N THR A 226 -3.32 -0.92 23.83
CA THR A 226 -4.75 -0.68 23.61
C THR A 226 -5.60 -1.74 24.30
N PRO A 227 -6.81 -1.39 24.74
CA PRO A 227 -7.77 -2.38 25.22
C PRO A 227 -8.27 -3.24 24.05
N ALA A 228 -8.72 -4.45 24.38
CA ALA A 228 -9.24 -5.41 23.42
C ALA A 228 -10.67 -5.81 23.78
N GLU A 229 -11.62 -5.69 22.85
CA GLU A 229 -12.81 -6.52 22.90
C GLU A 229 -12.47 -7.98 22.59
N ARG A 230 -13.38 -8.88 22.94
CA ARG A 230 -13.20 -10.31 22.71
C ARG A 230 -13.28 -10.59 21.21
N CYS A 231 -12.20 -11.11 20.63
CA CYS A 231 -12.28 -11.71 19.31
C CYS A 231 -13.03 -13.04 19.38
N GLU A 232 -13.94 -13.27 18.44
CA GLU A 232 -14.80 -14.46 18.42
C GLU A 232 -14.67 -15.24 17.11
N GLY A 233 -15.12 -16.49 17.12
CA GLY A 233 -15.16 -17.35 15.94
C GLY A 233 -13.80 -17.49 15.25
N LYS A 234 -13.76 -17.23 13.93
CA LYS A 234 -12.54 -17.35 13.11
C LYS A 234 -11.44 -16.36 13.50
N PHE A 235 -11.76 -15.35 14.31
CA PHE A 235 -10.82 -14.31 14.74
C PHE A 235 -10.27 -14.53 16.15
N MET A 236 -10.65 -15.60 16.86
CA MET A 236 -10.03 -15.92 18.16
C MET A 236 -8.49 -15.98 18.16
N PRO A 237 -7.80 -16.40 17.09
CA PRO A 237 -6.33 -16.33 17.05
C PRO A 237 -5.76 -14.90 17.08
N TYR A 238 -6.60 -13.87 16.89
CA TYR A 238 -6.19 -12.47 16.88
C TYR A 238 -6.15 -11.81 18.27
N VAL A 239 -6.66 -12.49 19.31
CA VAL A 239 -6.73 -11.96 20.69
C VAL A 239 -5.34 -11.63 21.25
N ASP A 240 -4.35 -12.47 20.94
CA ASP A 240 -3.01 -12.40 21.53
C ASP A 240 -1.94 -11.94 20.53
N ILE A 241 -2.31 -11.30 19.43
CA ILE A 241 -1.30 -10.80 18.49
C ILE A 241 -0.63 -9.57 19.12
N PRO A 242 0.62 -9.69 19.61
CA PRO A 242 1.15 -8.71 20.52
C PRO A 242 1.85 -7.59 19.74
N GLY A 243 1.53 -6.34 20.08
CA GLY A 243 2.19 -5.16 19.52
C GLY A 243 1.39 -4.43 18.44
N PHE A 244 2.10 -3.68 17.59
CA PHE A 244 1.52 -2.75 16.63
C PHE A 244 1.84 -3.16 15.21
N HIS A 245 0.79 -3.22 14.39
CA HIS A 245 0.84 -3.79 13.06
C HIS A 245 0.72 -2.72 11.98
N ASP A 246 1.38 -3.00 10.86
CA ASP A 246 1.22 -2.32 9.58
C ASP A 246 1.15 -0.78 9.72
N PRO A 247 2.19 -0.16 10.30
CA PRO A 247 2.25 1.28 10.47
C PRO A 247 2.15 1.95 9.10
N ARG A 248 1.38 3.03 9.01
CA ARG A 248 1.25 3.85 7.81
C ARG A 248 1.42 5.31 8.17
N ILE A 249 2.56 5.88 7.79
CA ILE A 249 2.89 7.29 8.00
C ILE A 249 2.52 8.13 6.77
N PHE A 250 1.97 9.32 6.98
CA PHE A 250 1.58 10.24 5.92
C PHE A 250 1.46 11.67 6.46
N TRP A 251 1.49 12.66 5.55
CA TRP A 251 1.15 14.05 5.86
C TRP A 251 -0.36 14.26 5.78
N SER A 252 -0.93 14.94 6.77
CA SER A 252 -2.34 15.37 6.72
C SER A 252 -2.53 16.64 5.89
N GLY A 253 -3.78 17.01 5.64
CA GLY A 253 -4.14 18.30 5.04
C GLY A 253 -3.62 19.53 5.77
N LYS A 254 -3.29 19.41 7.07
CA LYS A 254 -2.72 20.47 7.91
C LYS A 254 -1.19 20.45 7.97
N GLY A 255 -0.55 19.55 7.24
CA GLY A 255 0.90 19.33 7.35
C GLY A 255 1.33 18.63 8.64
N GLU A 256 0.42 17.94 9.34
CA GLU A 256 0.80 17.10 10.48
C GLU A 256 1.37 15.75 9.98
N PRO A 257 2.50 15.26 10.54
CA PRO A 257 2.99 13.92 10.26
C PRO A 257 2.21 12.92 11.13
N LEU A 258 1.25 12.22 10.52
CA LEU A 258 0.39 11.27 11.21
C LEU A 258 0.86 9.84 10.95
N MET A 259 0.61 8.97 11.92
CA MET A 259 0.79 7.53 11.79
C MET A 259 -0.52 6.82 12.11
N MET A 260 -0.97 5.97 11.19
CA MET A 260 -1.99 4.97 11.46
C MET A 260 -1.33 3.64 11.82
N VAL A 261 -1.86 2.94 12.82
CA VAL A 261 -1.40 1.61 13.22
C VAL A 261 -2.59 0.71 13.53
N ASN A 262 -2.39 -0.58 13.31
CA ASN A 262 -3.36 -1.61 13.63
C ASN A 262 -3.02 -2.28 14.96
N THR A 263 -4.00 -2.42 15.85
CA THR A 263 -3.85 -3.13 17.14
C THR A 263 -5.23 -3.45 17.73
N GLN A 264 -5.29 -4.02 18.93
CA GLN A 264 -6.55 -4.39 19.60
C GLN A 264 -7.50 -3.18 19.72
N SER A 265 -8.80 -3.43 19.56
CA SER A 265 -9.85 -2.42 19.43
C SER A 265 -10.81 -2.40 20.63
N ARG A 266 -11.37 -1.22 20.95
CA ARG A 266 -12.44 -1.05 21.94
C ARG A 266 -13.83 -1.39 21.41
N TYR A 267 -13.97 -1.54 20.10
CA TYR A 267 -15.25 -1.59 19.40
C TYR A 267 -15.39 -2.78 18.45
N ALA A 268 -14.31 -3.54 18.27
CA ALA A 268 -14.17 -4.71 17.43
C ALA A 268 -13.02 -5.57 17.98
N CYS A 269 -12.71 -6.70 17.32
CA CYS A 269 -11.54 -7.51 17.71
C CYS A 269 -10.22 -6.78 17.43
N PHE A 270 -10.10 -6.16 16.26
CA PHE A 270 -8.89 -5.48 15.81
C PHE A 270 -9.27 -4.23 15.04
N GLY A 271 -8.58 -3.13 15.31
CA GLY A 271 -8.96 -1.81 14.80
C GLY A 271 -7.79 -0.99 14.30
N LEU A 272 -8.13 0.19 13.79
CA LEU A 272 -7.17 1.19 13.33
C LEU A 272 -7.12 2.36 14.29
N TRP A 273 -5.91 2.77 14.62
CA TRP A 273 -5.62 3.88 15.50
C TRP A 273 -4.78 4.91 14.76
N ILE A 274 -4.95 6.18 15.11
CA ILE A 274 -4.17 7.30 14.57
C ILE A 274 -3.47 8.06 15.70
N ILE A 275 -2.26 8.52 15.43
CA ILE A 275 -1.47 9.34 16.36
C ILE A 275 -0.59 10.30 15.56
N ASP A 276 -0.33 11.47 16.14
CA ASP A 276 0.66 12.41 15.63
C ASP A 276 2.08 11.92 15.96
N LEU A 277 2.92 11.70 14.95
CA LEU A 277 4.28 11.16 15.12
C LEU A 277 5.18 12.02 16.01
N ARG A 278 4.90 13.32 16.14
CA ARG A 278 5.66 14.24 17.00
C ARG A 278 5.48 13.92 18.49
N THR A 279 4.51 13.08 18.84
CA THR A 279 4.31 12.57 20.20
C THR A 279 5.27 11.42 20.52
N LEU A 280 5.66 10.66 19.49
CA LEU A 280 6.55 9.50 19.61
C LEU A 280 8.01 9.86 19.27
N HIS A 281 8.22 10.87 18.43
CA HIS A 281 9.52 11.31 17.98
C HIS A 281 9.65 12.85 18.04
N SER A 282 10.20 13.34 19.16
CA SER A 282 10.23 14.77 19.48
C SER A 282 11.12 15.64 18.57
N SER A 283 12.07 15.06 17.84
CA SER A 283 12.87 15.78 16.83
C SER A 283 12.00 16.33 15.71
N LEU A 284 10.92 15.65 15.32
CA LEU A 284 9.97 16.15 14.32
C LEU A 284 9.29 17.44 14.78
N GLN A 285 8.99 17.57 16.08
CA GLN A 285 8.47 18.82 16.61
C GLN A 285 9.47 19.95 16.41
N LYS A 286 10.75 19.71 16.74
CA LYS A 286 11.83 20.70 16.58
C LYS A 286 11.97 21.10 15.11
N LEU A 287 11.98 20.13 14.21
CA LEU A 287 12.07 20.33 12.76
C LEU A 287 10.93 21.20 12.21
N LEU A 288 9.68 20.93 12.58
CA LEU A 288 8.55 21.71 12.09
C LEU A 288 8.52 23.12 12.70
N THR A 289 8.95 23.28 13.95
CA THR A 289 9.05 24.61 14.57
C THR A 289 10.18 25.46 13.99
N SER A 290 11.20 24.84 13.39
CA SER A 290 12.32 25.52 12.76
C SER A 290 12.08 25.85 11.28
N SER A 291 10.82 25.88 10.84
CA SER A 291 10.48 26.24 9.45
C SER A 291 11.08 27.61 9.08
N PRO A 292 11.88 27.70 8.01
CA PRO A 292 12.46 28.97 7.55
C PRO A 292 11.40 29.95 7.03
N SER A 293 10.33 29.43 6.42
CA SER A 293 9.26 30.23 5.82
C SER A 293 8.29 30.77 6.88
N ARG A 294 8.05 30.01 7.96
CA ARG A 294 7.19 30.40 9.08
C ARG A 294 7.70 29.84 10.41
N PRO A 295 8.60 30.55 11.11
CA PRO A 295 8.96 30.21 12.48
C PRO A 295 7.72 30.27 13.36
N SER A 296 7.15 29.11 13.69
CA SER A 296 5.88 28.98 14.41
C SER A 296 5.95 27.77 15.35
N LEU A 297 4.88 27.48 16.08
CA LEU A 297 4.77 26.26 16.89
C LEU A 297 4.64 24.98 16.03
N GLY A 298 4.71 25.11 14.70
CA GLY A 298 4.34 24.07 13.74
C GLY A 298 2.82 23.85 13.71
N PRO A 299 2.35 22.91 12.87
CA PRO A 299 0.94 22.55 12.82
C PRO A 299 0.39 22.14 14.18
N LEU A 300 -0.86 22.48 14.52
CA LEU A 300 -1.49 21.96 15.74
C LEU A 300 -1.54 20.42 15.70
N LYS A 301 -1.35 19.77 16.85
CA LYS A 301 -1.49 18.31 16.97
C LYS A 301 -2.98 17.97 17.10
N SER A 302 -3.60 17.51 16.03
CA SER A 302 -4.98 17.00 16.01
C SER A 302 -5.10 15.67 16.78
N TYR A 303 -4.04 14.86 16.81
CA TYR A 303 -4.02 13.55 17.48
C TYR A 303 -2.85 13.42 18.47
N PRO A 304 -2.83 14.20 19.57
CA PRO A 304 -1.74 14.18 20.54
C PRO A 304 -1.67 12.88 21.37
N THR A 305 -2.70 12.04 21.29
CA THR A 305 -2.80 10.73 21.92
C THR A 305 -3.30 9.71 20.91
N LEU A 306 -2.96 8.44 21.12
CA LEU A 306 -3.45 7.34 20.29
C LEU A 306 -4.99 7.31 20.29
N THR A 307 -5.58 7.49 19.11
CA THR A 307 -7.02 7.69 18.93
C THR A 307 -7.58 6.61 18.01
N GLU A 308 -8.59 5.87 18.47
CA GLU A 308 -9.19 4.80 17.67
C GLU A 308 -10.12 5.38 16.61
N LEU A 309 -9.90 5.00 15.35
CA LEU A 309 -10.79 5.35 14.25
C LEU A 309 -12.00 4.43 14.27
N THR A 310 -13.19 4.99 14.15
CA THR A 310 -14.45 4.25 14.23
C THR A 310 -15.26 4.34 12.94
N ARG A 311 -16.12 3.34 12.74
CA ARG A 311 -17.14 3.31 11.70
C ARG A 311 -18.52 3.52 12.33
N ASN A 312 -19.34 4.34 11.69
CA ASN A 312 -20.70 4.69 12.12
C ASN A 312 -21.71 4.35 11.01
N PRO A 313 -22.89 3.78 11.34
CA PRO A 313 -23.33 3.34 12.68
C PRO A 313 -22.64 2.08 13.19
N ALA A 314 -22.72 1.82 14.49
CA ALA A 314 -21.94 0.78 15.15
C ALA A 314 -22.22 -0.64 14.63
N ASP A 315 -23.44 -0.89 14.16
CA ASP A 315 -23.89 -2.12 13.52
C ASP A 315 -23.26 -2.38 12.15
N THR A 316 -22.59 -1.38 11.56
CA THR A 316 -21.83 -1.54 10.30
C THR A 316 -20.38 -1.94 10.50
N ARG A 317 -19.89 -2.02 11.75
CA ARG A 317 -18.51 -2.36 12.07
C ARG A 317 -18.19 -3.80 11.73
N SER A 318 -17.03 -4.02 11.13
CA SER A 318 -16.48 -5.36 10.93
C SER A 318 -15.74 -5.81 12.18
N GLN A 319 -15.52 -7.13 12.35
CA GLN A 319 -14.69 -7.61 13.47
C GLN A 319 -13.22 -7.20 13.35
N ILE A 320 -12.73 -6.94 12.12
CA ILE A 320 -11.36 -6.54 11.84
C ILE A 320 -11.39 -5.31 10.95
N GLU A 321 -11.26 -4.13 11.56
CA GLU A 321 -11.13 -2.88 10.82
C GLU A 321 -9.67 -2.65 10.48
N LYS A 322 -9.35 -2.73 9.19
CA LYS A 322 -7.99 -2.70 8.67
C LYS A 322 -7.96 -2.05 7.29
N ASN A 323 -6.77 -1.60 6.88
CA ASN A 323 -6.46 -1.08 5.55
C ASN A 323 -7.15 0.24 5.16
N TRP A 324 -8.01 0.83 6.01
CA TRP A 324 -8.60 2.14 5.75
C TRP A 324 -7.54 3.19 5.43
N PHE A 325 -7.88 4.16 4.59
CA PHE A 325 -7.03 5.31 4.31
C PHE A 325 -7.78 6.62 4.52
N LEU A 326 -7.03 7.67 4.88
CA LEU A 326 -7.55 9.03 4.99
C LEU A 326 -7.32 9.79 3.69
N PHE A 327 -8.19 10.77 3.43
CA PHE A 327 -8.01 11.81 2.41
C PHE A 327 -8.48 13.18 2.93
N PHE A 328 -7.91 14.24 2.37
CA PHE A 328 -7.99 15.60 2.91
C PHE A 328 -8.36 16.62 1.81
N PRO A 329 -9.65 16.96 1.63
CA PRO A 329 -10.07 17.93 0.61
C PRO A 329 -9.63 19.36 0.90
N SER A 330 -9.38 19.66 2.17
CA SER A 330 -8.85 20.93 2.65
C SER A 330 -8.08 20.69 3.95
N SER A 331 -7.33 21.69 4.43
CA SER A 331 -6.59 21.55 5.70
C SER A 331 -7.52 21.29 6.90
N GLY A 332 -8.73 21.82 6.90
CA GLY A 332 -9.69 21.65 8.00
C GLY A 332 -10.44 20.32 8.00
N GLU A 333 -10.38 19.55 6.92
CA GLU A 333 -11.30 18.43 6.70
C GLU A 333 -10.57 17.14 6.39
N SER A 334 -11.08 16.05 6.96
CA SER A 334 -10.54 14.72 6.77
C SER A 334 -11.69 13.72 6.61
N TYR A 335 -11.48 12.76 5.74
CA TYR A 335 -12.42 11.69 5.45
C TYR A 335 -11.69 10.35 5.54
N ILE A 336 -12.43 9.29 5.87
CA ILE A 336 -11.92 7.92 5.92
C ILE A 336 -12.65 7.11 4.87
N HIS A 337 -11.89 6.43 4.03
CA HIS A 337 -12.38 5.43 3.10
C HIS A 337 -12.28 4.05 3.75
N TYR A 338 -13.39 3.31 3.83
CA TYR A 338 -13.47 2.05 4.56
C TYR A 338 -13.40 0.82 3.67
N ASP A 339 -14.32 0.69 2.71
CA ASP A 339 -14.43 -0.49 1.85
C ASP A 339 -14.25 -0.07 0.38
N LEU A 340 -13.54 -0.86 -0.42
CA LEU A 340 -13.39 -0.65 -1.88
C LEU A 340 -14.50 -1.32 -2.70
N SER A 341 -15.00 -2.44 -2.20
CA SER A 341 -15.97 -3.33 -2.82
C SER A 341 -16.75 -4.08 -1.74
N ASP A 342 -17.84 -4.72 -2.14
CA ASP A 342 -18.60 -5.61 -1.27
C ASP A 342 -17.77 -6.85 -0.88
N PRO A 343 -17.48 -7.06 0.42
CA PRO A 343 -16.70 -8.21 0.87
C PRO A 343 -17.39 -9.56 0.68
N GLN A 344 -18.68 -9.58 0.33
CA GLN A 344 -19.43 -10.77 -0.07
C GLN A 344 -19.58 -10.92 -1.61
N GLY A 345 -18.90 -10.10 -2.40
CA GLY A 345 -18.97 -10.14 -3.87
C GLY A 345 -20.27 -9.55 -4.44
N GLY A 346 -21.03 -8.80 -3.62
CA GLY A 346 -22.23 -8.09 -4.04
C GLY A 346 -21.97 -6.83 -4.87
N PHE A 347 -23.06 -6.13 -5.20
CA PHE A 347 -23.03 -4.87 -5.96
C PHE A 347 -22.85 -3.63 -5.07
N ARG A 348 -22.43 -3.78 -3.81
CA ARG A 348 -22.11 -2.61 -2.98
C ARG A 348 -20.77 -2.04 -3.42
N GLY A 349 -20.77 -0.73 -3.67
CA GLY A 349 -19.59 0.02 -4.02
C GLY A 349 -18.76 0.38 -2.80
N ARG A 350 -17.80 1.29 -3.01
CA ARG A 350 -16.97 1.80 -1.91
C ARG A 350 -17.79 2.51 -0.83
N THR A 351 -17.24 2.61 0.37
CA THR A 351 -17.82 3.38 1.48
C THR A 351 -16.81 4.35 2.06
N PHE A 352 -17.28 5.56 2.39
CA PHE A 352 -16.44 6.57 3.07
C PHE A 352 -17.28 7.46 3.99
N ALA A 353 -16.64 8.08 4.98
CA ALA A 353 -17.30 8.99 5.91
C ALA A 353 -16.40 10.17 6.27
N LYS A 354 -17.03 11.25 6.74
CA LYS A 354 -16.30 12.43 7.26
C LYS A 354 -15.86 12.16 8.70
N LEU A 355 -14.61 12.50 9.01
CA LEU A 355 -14.05 12.41 10.35
C LEU A 355 -14.39 13.70 11.12
N LEU A 356 -15.12 13.55 12.24
CA LEU A 356 -15.65 14.66 13.04
C LEU A 356 -14.67 15.10 14.15
N GLY A 357 -13.75 14.21 14.55
CA GLY A 357 -12.81 14.40 15.65
C GLY A 357 -12.85 13.23 16.62
N ASN A 358 -11.79 13.05 17.41
CA ASN A 358 -11.64 11.94 18.37
C ASN A 358 -11.91 10.55 17.78
N GLY A 359 -11.63 10.36 16.48
CA GLY A 359 -11.86 9.10 15.78
C GLY A 359 -13.31 8.79 15.43
N LEU A 360 -14.25 9.70 15.73
CA LEU A 360 -15.68 9.55 15.40
C LEU A 360 -15.97 10.03 13.98
N THR A 361 -16.87 9.34 13.29
CA THR A 361 -17.24 9.65 11.91
C THR A 361 -18.73 9.85 11.70
N THR A 362 -19.08 10.48 10.59
CA THR A 362 -20.46 10.48 10.09
C THR A 362 -20.88 9.08 9.65
N THR A 363 -22.16 8.90 9.32
CA THR A 363 -22.58 7.75 8.52
C THR A 363 -21.93 7.79 7.13
N ASN A 364 -22.02 6.67 6.41
CA ASN A 364 -21.56 6.57 5.02
C ASN A 364 -22.06 7.75 4.16
N LEU A 365 -21.15 8.37 3.42
CA LEU A 365 -21.38 9.52 2.54
C LEU A 365 -21.25 9.16 1.06
N THR A 366 -20.96 7.90 0.71
CA THR A 366 -21.03 7.46 -0.69
C THR A 366 -22.41 7.75 -1.24
N ASP A 367 -22.46 8.35 -2.43
CA ASP A 367 -23.71 8.61 -3.13
C ASP A 367 -24.45 7.28 -3.38
N PRO A 368 -25.72 7.13 -2.94
CA PRO A 368 -26.48 5.91 -3.15
C PRO A 368 -26.62 5.49 -4.63
N LEU A 369 -26.40 6.41 -5.57
CA LEU A 369 -26.46 6.18 -7.00
C LEU A 369 -25.08 5.95 -7.63
N GLU A 370 -24.00 6.07 -6.86
CA GLU A 370 -22.65 5.72 -7.32
C GLU A 370 -22.58 4.22 -7.62
N GLN A 371 -22.17 3.89 -8.84
CA GLN A 371 -21.96 2.51 -9.25
C GLN A 371 -20.60 1.99 -8.77
N PRO A 372 -20.49 0.71 -8.35
CA PRO A 372 -19.21 0.13 -7.96
C PRO A 372 -18.18 0.21 -9.09
N CYS A 373 -17.08 0.93 -8.87
CA CYS A 373 -15.97 0.92 -9.82
C CYS A 373 -15.10 -0.35 -9.70
N LEU A 374 -15.04 -0.91 -8.50
CA LEU A 374 -14.40 -2.18 -8.18
C LEU A 374 -15.43 -3.20 -7.75
N ARG A 375 -15.24 -4.45 -8.17
CA ARG A 375 -16.04 -5.60 -7.75
C ARG A 375 -15.13 -6.80 -7.56
N ASP A 376 -15.34 -7.53 -6.47
CA ASP A 376 -14.76 -8.85 -6.28
C ASP A 376 -15.58 -9.86 -7.09
N LEU A 377 -14.96 -10.44 -8.11
CA LEU A 377 -15.61 -11.43 -8.96
C LEU A 377 -15.61 -12.79 -8.24
N THR A 378 -16.72 -13.52 -8.37
CA THR A 378 -16.76 -14.91 -7.92
C THR A 378 -15.87 -15.79 -8.81
N ASP A 379 -15.41 -16.92 -8.28
CA ASP A 379 -14.59 -17.88 -9.04
C ASP A 379 -15.29 -18.39 -10.32
N ALA A 380 -16.62 -18.38 -10.35
CA ALA A 380 -17.43 -18.76 -11.51
C ALA A 380 -17.47 -17.66 -12.60
N GLU A 381 -17.38 -16.39 -12.20
CA GLU A 381 -17.35 -15.24 -13.11
C GLU A 381 -15.95 -14.94 -13.67
N GLU A 382 -14.89 -15.44 -13.04
CA GLU A 382 -13.51 -15.20 -13.45
C GLU A 382 -13.02 -16.31 -14.41
N PRO A 383 -12.97 -16.03 -15.73
CA PRO A 383 -12.58 -17.02 -16.73
C PRO A 383 -11.10 -17.40 -16.60
N ASP A 384 -10.27 -16.46 -16.14
CA ASP A 384 -8.86 -16.68 -15.92
C ASP A 384 -8.62 -17.37 -14.58
N LYS A 385 -8.23 -18.66 -14.63
CA LYS A 385 -7.91 -19.46 -13.43
C LYS A 385 -6.87 -18.79 -12.55
N MET A 386 -5.94 -18.04 -13.15
CA MET A 386 -4.88 -17.32 -12.47
C MET A 386 -5.41 -16.15 -11.63
N LYS A 387 -6.60 -15.64 -11.96
CA LYS A 387 -7.24 -14.48 -11.31
C LYS A 387 -8.36 -14.87 -10.33
N ARG A 388 -8.70 -16.15 -10.23
CA ARG A 388 -9.72 -16.65 -9.30
C ARG A 388 -9.33 -16.38 -7.85
N GLY A 389 -10.33 -16.08 -7.02
CA GLY A 389 -10.15 -15.74 -5.61
C GLY A 389 -9.45 -14.41 -5.34
N GLY A 390 -9.18 -13.60 -6.38
CA GLY A 390 -8.59 -12.27 -6.23
C GLY A 390 -9.54 -11.29 -5.57
N THR A 391 -9.12 -10.66 -4.48
CA THR A 391 -9.92 -9.69 -3.72
C THR A 391 -9.27 -8.31 -3.71
N TRP A 392 -10.05 -7.23 -3.69
CA TRP A 392 -9.55 -5.86 -3.61
C TRP A 392 -9.24 -5.44 -2.17
N HIS A 393 -8.05 -4.87 -1.97
CA HIS A 393 -7.57 -4.36 -0.68
C HIS A 393 -7.03 -2.96 -0.85
N GLN A 394 -7.35 -2.07 0.08
CA GLN A 394 -6.64 -0.80 0.21
C GLN A 394 -5.20 -1.10 0.62
N ALA A 395 -4.24 -0.42 -0.02
CA ALA A 395 -2.82 -0.67 0.22
C ALA A 395 -2.13 0.50 0.92
N THR A 396 -2.34 1.72 0.42
CA THR A 396 -1.61 2.91 0.88
C THR A 396 -2.53 4.00 1.44
N ASN A 397 -1.94 5.05 2.00
CA ASN A 397 -2.60 6.35 2.15
C ASN A 397 -2.97 6.95 0.77
N SER A 398 -3.72 8.06 0.79
CA SER A 398 -4.00 8.85 -0.41
C SER A 398 -3.09 10.08 -0.52
N LEU A 399 -2.96 10.60 -1.73
CA LEU A 399 -2.30 11.87 -2.06
C LEU A 399 -3.24 12.73 -2.91
N ARG A 400 -3.07 14.05 -2.83
CA ARG A 400 -3.80 15.03 -3.65
C ARG A 400 -2.96 15.43 -4.85
N LEU A 401 -3.51 15.28 -6.05
CA LEU A 401 -2.82 15.54 -7.32
C LEU A 401 -3.54 16.63 -8.11
N VAL A 402 -2.80 17.64 -8.53
CA VAL A 402 -3.22 18.64 -9.50
C VAL A 402 -2.80 18.15 -10.89
N LEU A 403 -3.75 18.05 -11.80
CA LEU A 403 -3.63 17.46 -13.15
C LEU A 403 -2.98 18.43 -14.14
N CYS A 404 -1.82 18.96 -13.76
CA CYS A 404 -0.93 19.74 -14.61
C CYS A 404 0.50 19.61 -14.10
N HIS A 405 1.44 20.23 -14.82
CA HIS A 405 2.85 20.20 -14.45
C HIS A 405 3.20 21.34 -13.48
N ARG A 406 4.05 21.07 -12.49
CA ARG A 406 4.56 22.01 -11.49
C ARG A 406 5.39 23.13 -12.12
N PHE A 407 6.02 22.90 -13.26
CA PHE A 407 6.70 23.97 -14.00
C PHE A 407 5.75 24.90 -14.77
N ASP A 408 4.48 24.53 -14.96
CA ASP A 408 3.48 25.38 -15.59
C ASP A 408 2.94 26.40 -14.58
N PHE A 409 3.49 27.62 -14.60
CA PHE A 409 3.12 28.69 -13.67
C PHE A 409 1.71 29.26 -13.90
N ASP A 410 1.13 29.03 -15.09
CA ASP A 410 -0.23 29.44 -15.43
C ASP A 410 -1.25 28.43 -14.92
N CYS A 411 -0.84 27.18 -14.69
CA CYS A 411 -1.68 26.21 -14.03
C CYS A 411 -1.84 26.51 -12.53
N LYS A 412 -3.08 26.87 -12.17
CA LYS A 412 -3.53 26.97 -10.77
C LYS A 412 -4.35 25.75 -10.39
N GLU A 413 -4.26 25.38 -9.12
CA GLU A 413 -5.15 24.40 -8.51
C GLU A 413 -6.59 24.90 -8.58
N LYS A 414 -7.48 24.05 -9.11
CA LYS A 414 -8.91 24.28 -9.24
C LYS A 414 -9.67 23.00 -8.92
N PRO A 415 -10.95 23.08 -8.52
CA PRO A 415 -11.80 21.91 -8.30
C PRO A 415 -11.78 20.88 -9.44
N GLU A 416 -11.74 21.34 -10.69
CA GLU A 416 -11.91 20.51 -11.88
C GLU A 416 -10.63 19.76 -12.28
N ASN A 417 -9.46 20.33 -11.97
CA ASN A 417 -8.15 19.73 -12.28
C ASN A 417 -7.48 19.12 -11.05
N THR A 418 -8.22 18.84 -9.97
CA THR A 418 -7.65 18.29 -8.74
C THR A 418 -8.35 17.00 -8.36
N VAL A 419 -7.55 15.97 -8.09
CA VAL A 419 -7.99 14.63 -7.77
C VAL A 419 -7.26 14.09 -6.54
N PHE A 420 -7.81 13.04 -5.96
CA PHE A 420 -7.06 12.17 -5.07
C PHE A 420 -6.67 10.90 -5.79
N PHE A 421 -5.55 10.33 -5.39
CA PHE A 421 -5.16 9.01 -5.84
C PHE A 421 -4.52 8.19 -4.71
N ALA A 422 -4.64 6.87 -4.83
CA ALA A 422 -4.06 5.91 -3.90
C ALA A 422 -3.76 4.59 -4.62
N ILE A 423 -2.91 3.77 -4.01
CA ILE A 423 -2.66 2.42 -4.48
C ILE A 423 -3.64 1.48 -3.78
N VAL A 424 -4.25 0.62 -4.60
CA VAL A 424 -5.03 -0.52 -4.16
C VAL A 424 -4.39 -1.77 -4.70
N HIS A 425 -4.52 -2.88 -3.97
CA HIS A 425 -4.06 -4.16 -4.44
C HIS A 425 -5.22 -5.06 -4.81
N ARG A 426 -5.02 -5.87 -5.86
CA ARG A 426 -5.75 -7.12 -6.02
C ARG A 426 -4.91 -8.25 -5.43
N LYS A 427 -5.37 -8.82 -4.32
CA LYS A 427 -4.68 -9.85 -3.55
C LYS A 427 -5.18 -11.23 -3.98
N PHE A 428 -4.26 -12.11 -4.37
CA PHE A 428 -4.57 -13.46 -4.79
C PHE A 428 -4.04 -14.48 -3.77
N PRO A 429 -4.89 -15.42 -3.32
CA PRO A 429 -4.46 -16.51 -2.46
C PRO A 429 -3.95 -17.72 -3.27
N ASN A 430 -3.05 -18.50 -2.68
CA ASN A 430 -2.73 -19.84 -3.18
C ASN A 430 -3.79 -20.88 -2.74
N TRP A 431 -3.57 -22.15 -3.09
CA TRP A 431 -4.46 -23.27 -2.74
C TRP A 431 -4.62 -23.49 -1.22
N LEU A 432 -3.67 -23.02 -0.40
CA LEU A 432 -3.72 -23.02 1.06
C LEU A 432 -4.39 -21.76 1.65
N LYS A 433 -4.95 -20.88 0.82
CA LYS A 433 -5.50 -19.58 1.22
C LYS A 433 -4.47 -18.61 1.82
N LEU A 434 -3.18 -18.87 1.63
CA LEU A 434 -2.11 -17.94 1.97
C LEU A 434 -1.90 -16.92 0.84
N PRO A 435 -1.48 -15.69 1.15
CA PRO A 435 -1.17 -14.69 0.12
C PRO A 435 -0.13 -15.25 -0.87
N LEU A 436 -0.45 -15.21 -2.17
CA LEU A 436 0.43 -15.64 -3.25
C LEU A 436 1.06 -14.46 -3.97
N ARG A 437 0.24 -13.46 -4.31
CA ARG A 437 0.68 -12.23 -4.96
C ARG A 437 -0.25 -11.06 -4.68
N TYR A 438 0.29 -9.85 -4.80
CA TYR A 438 -0.47 -8.62 -4.88
C TYR A 438 -0.21 -7.96 -6.22
N GLU A 439 -1.29 -7.63 -6.92
CA GLU A 439 -1.23 -6.83 -8.14
C GLU A 439 -1.55 -5.38 -7.79
N ARG A 440 -0.72 -4.44 -8.26
CA ARG A 440 -0.77 -3.03 -7.87
C ARG A 440 -1.58 -2.22 -8.88
N TYR A 441 -2.60 -1.50 -8.40
CA TYR A 441 -3.46 -0.65 -9.21
C TYR A 441 -3.55 0.75 -8.58
N PHE A 442 -3.71 1.77 -9.42
CA PHE A 442 -3.95 3.14 -8.97
C PHE A 442 -5.40 3.49 -9.14
N MET A 443 -5.98 4.02 -8.08
CA MET A 443 -7.35 4.48 -8.01
C MET A 443 -7.36 6.00 -7.96
N VAL A 444 -8.23 6.65 -8.74
CA VAL A 444 -8.39 8.11 -8.80
C VAL A 444 -9.85 8.49 -8.55
N TRP A 445 -10.07 9.49 -7.70
CA TRP A 445 -11.40 10.05 -7.40
C TRP A 445 -11.36 11.57 -7.27
N SER A 446 -12.50 12.23 -7.43
CA SER A 446 -12.61 13.69 -7.37
C SER A 446 -12.12 14.22 -6.02
N ALA A 447 -11.37 15.34 -6.04
CA ALA A 447 -10.97 16.04 -4.81
C ALA A 447 -12.10 16.90 -4.21
N THR A 448 -13.25 16.98 -4.88
CA THR A 448 -14.40 17.75 -4.42
C THR A 448 -15.64 16.88 -4.21
N PRO A 449 -16.51 17.22 -3.25
CA PRO A 449 -17.78 16.51 -3.05
C PRO A 449 -18.58 16.39 -4.36
N PRO A 450 -19.18 15.22 -4.64
CA PRO A 450 -19.38 14.08 -3.74
C PRO A 450 -18.24 13.05 -3.78
N PHE A 451 -17.04 13.46 -4.19
CA PHE A 451 -15.80 12.66 -4.22
C PHE A 451 -15.85 11.48 -5.18
N GLU A 452 -16.62 11.58 -6.27
CA GLU A 452 -16.91 10.49 -7.20
C GLU A 452 -15.66 9.75 -7.69
N MET A 453 -15.77 8.43 -7.79
CA MET A 453 -14.75 7.59 -8.42
C MET A 453 -14.61 7.96 -9.89
N LEU A 454 -13.39 8.33 -10.32
CA LEU A 454 -13.12 8.74 -11.70
C LEU A 454 -12.59 7.58 -12.53
N GLY A 455 -11.59 6.87 -12.00
CA GLY A 455 -10.95 5.78 -12.71
C GLY A 455 -10.10 4.90 -11.83
N ILE A 456 -9.70 3.76 -12.40
CA ILE A 456 -8.70 2.86 -11.85
C ILE A 456 -7.80 2.39 -12.99
N SER A 457 -6.51 2.11 -12.71
CA SER A 457 -5.61 1.54 -13.72
C SER A 457 -6.28 0.36 -14.42
N GLN A 458 -6.22 0.37 -15.75
CA GLN A 458 -6.76 -0.72 -16.55
C GLN A 458 -5.93 -1.99 -16.37
N HIS A 459 -4.63 -1.84 -16.09
CA HIS A 459 -3.65 -2.90 -15.94
C HIS A 459 -2.92 -2.79 -14.60
N PRO A 460 -2.52 -3.93 -13.99
CA PRO A 460 -1.65 -3.91 -12.83
C PRO A 460 -0.26 -3.40 -13.21
N ILE A 461 0.39 -2.67 -12.32
CA ILE A 461 1.67 -2.01 -12.60
C ILE A 461 2.84 -2.79 -12.00
N LEU A 462 3.93 -2.94 -12.75
CA LEU A 462 5.23 -3.41 -12.28
C LEU A 462 6.30 -2.35 -12.49
N MET A 463 7.29 -2.35 -11.61
CA MET A 463 8.52 -1.58 -11.78
C MET A 463 9.50 -2.31 -12.73
N GLY A 464 10.47 -1.60 -13.29
CA GLY A 464 11.35 -2.05 -14.37
C GLY A 464 12.15 -3.31 -14.04
N ASN A 465 12.52 -3.49 -12.77
CA ASN A 465 13.23 -4.69 -12.27
C ASN A 465 12.34 -5.61 -11.40
N GLU A 466 11.03 -5.41 -11.40
CA GLU A 466 10.07 -6.24 -10.64
C GLU A 466 9.54 -7.40 -11.51
N THR A 467 9.16 -8.52 -10.90
CA THR A 467 8.43 -9.58 -11.61
C THR A 467 7.16 -9.95 -10.86
N ALA A 468 6.14 -10.37 -11.61
CA ALA A 468 4.91 -10.86 -11.04
C ALA A 468 5.02 -12.37 -10.76
N SER A 469 4.71 -12.75 -9.52
CA SER A 469 4.67 -14.15 -9.12
C SER A 469 3.58 -14.93 -9.85
N GLY A 470 3.90 -16.18 -10.20
CA GLY A 470 3.00 -17.11 -10.88
C GLY A 470 3.18 -17.18 -12.41
N TRP A 471 3.98 -16.30 -13.00
CA TRP A 471 4.45 -16.42 -14.39
C TRP A 471 5.93 -16.81 -14.42
N SER A 472 6.37 -17.45 -15.50
CA SER A 472 7.78 -17.75 -15.75
C SER A 472 8.59 -16.48 -15.99
N ALA A 473 9.92 -16.61 -15.92
CA ALA A 473 10.83 -15.53 -16.28
C ALA A 473 10.61 -15.06 -17.73
N SER A 474 10.50 -15.99 -18.69
CA SER A 474 10.28 -15.63 -20.10
C SER A 474 8.97 -14.87 -20.31
N GLU A 475 7.90 -15.23 -19.60
CA GLU A 475 6.61 -14.53 -19.67
C GLU A 475 6.68 -13.14 -19.03
N ASN A 476 7.37 -13.00 -17.90
CA ASN A 476 7.56 -11.70 -17.23
C ASN A 476 8.33 -10.68 -18.08
N TRP A 477 9.20 -11.17 -18.98
CA TRP A 477 10.16 -10.37 -19.75
C TRP A 477 9.94 -10.42 -21.27
N SER A 478 8.81 -10.94 -21.73
CA SER A 478 8.62 -11.40 -23.12
C SER A 478 8.55 -10.33 -24.21
N ASP A 479 8.28 -9.06 -23.88
CA ASP A 479 7.98 -8.01 -24.87
C ASP A 479 8.50 -6.63 -24.45
N ASP A 480 9.54 -6.56 -23.63
CA ASP A 480 9.99 -5.28 -23.08
C ASP A 480 11.18 -4.69 -23.89
N PRO A 481 10.99 -3.68 -24.74
CA PRO A 481 12.10 -2.94 -25.36
C PRO A 481 12.94 -2.14 -24.35
N ALA A 482 12.43 -1.86 -23.15
CA ALA A 482 13.23 -1.32 -22.04
C ALA A 482 14.16 -2.38 -21.43
N ASN A 483 13.92 -3.68 -21.65
CA ASN A 483 14.84 -4.76 -21.31
C ASN A 483 16.20 -4.54 -21.97
N ASP A 484 16.25 -4.07 -23.22
CA ASP A 484 17.53 -3.78 -23.90
C ASP A 484 18.27 -2.59 -23.25
N LYS A 485 17.55 -1.57 -22.77
CA LYS A 485 18.15 -0.40 -22.09
C LYS A 485 18.53 -0.69 -20.64
N ILE A 486 17.68 -1.39 -19.88
CA ILE A 486 17.95 -1.79 -18.48
C ILE A 486 19.07 -2.82 -18.45
N VAL A 487 19.08 -3.80 -19.36
CA VAL A 487 20.21 -4.74 -19.55
C VAL A 487 21.47 -4.00 -20.01
N ALA A 488 21.38 -2.97 -20.84
CA ALA A 488 22.53 -2.15 -21.22
C ALA A 488 23.06 -1.29 -20.06
N MET A 489 22.19 -0.72 -19.22
CA MET A 489 22.57 0.02 -18.01
C MET A 489 23.24 -0.92 -17.00
N THR A 490 22.62 -2.07 -16.69
CA THR A 490 23.22 -3.07 -15.78
C THR A 490 24.54 -3.61 -16.31
N LYS A 491 24.67 -3.88 -17.62
CA LYS A 491 25.94 -4.29 -18.24
C LYS A 491 27.05 -3.24 -18.13
N LYS A 492 26.74 -1.94 -18.24
CA LYS A 492 27.74 -0.86 -18.10
C LYS A 492 28.24 -0.74 -16.65
N THR A 493 27.37 -0.87 -15.65
CA THR A 493 27.75 -0.89 -14.23
C THR A 493 28.41 -2.19 -13.79
N ALA A 494 28.19 -3.30 -14.50
CA ALA A 494 28.70 -4.63 -14.14
C ALA A 494 30.09 -4.96 -14.71
N ALA A 495 30.75 -4.06 -15.45
CA ALA A 495 32.06 -4.34 -16.05
C ALA A 495 33.16 -4.71 -15.03
N ASN A 496 32.94 -4.46 -13.73
CA ASN A 496 33.82 -4.86 -12.62
C ASN A 496 33.14 -5.76 -11.57
N ALA A 497 31.89 -6.21 -11.79
CA ALA A 497 31.18 -7.09 -10.85
C ALA A 497 31.25 -8.53 -11.38
N THR A 498 31.90 -9.42 -10.63
CA THR A 498 32.14 -10.82 -11.01
C THR A 498 30.90 -11.71 -11.08
N GLU A 499 29.70 -11.19 -10.83
CA GLU A 499 28.46 -11.83 -11.27
C GLU A 499 27.44 -10.75 -11.65
N PRO A 500 26.89 -10.75 -12.89
CA PRO A 500 25.67 -10.00 -13.15
C PRO A 500 24.59 -10.65 -12.31
N TYR A 501 23.85 -9.87 -11.51
CA TYR A 501 22.67 -10.29 -10.76
C TYR A 501 22.07 -11.60 -11.30
N GLY A 502 22.17 -12.65 -10.50
CA GLY A 502 21.89 -14.04 -10.88
C GLY A 502 20.63 -14.20 -11.73
N GLY A 503 20.69 -15.17 -12.65
CA GLY A 503 19.76 -15.41 -13.74
C GLY A 503 18.30 -15.04 -13.46
N LYS A 504 17.65 -14.53 -14.51
CA LYS A 504 16.25 -14.05 -14.57
C LYS A 504 15.19 -15.02 -14.01
N ASP A 505 15.58 -16.22 -13.60
CA ASP A 505 14.75 -17.34 -13.14
C ASP A 505 14.22 -17.22 -11.69
N TYR A 506 14.68 -16.25 -10.87
CA TYR A 506 14.35 -16.21 -9.43
C TYR A 506 13.78 -14.91 -8.86
N TRP A 507 13.31 -13.97 -9.69
CA TRP A 507 12.92 -12.64 -9.20
C TRP A 507 11.44 -12.47 -8.86
N ALA A 508 10.67 -13.55 -8.79
CA ALA A 508 9.25 -13.55 -8.38
C ALA A 508 9.08 -13.37 -6.87
N TYR A 509 9.62 -12.29 -6.31
CA TYR A 509 9.37 -11.95 -4.91
C TYR A 509 7.93 -11.50 -4.74
N PHE A 510 7.32 -11.97 -3.66
CA PHE A 510 6.06 -11.44 -3.18
C PHE A 510 6.28 -9.99 -2.75
N THR A 511 5.82 -9.04 -3.58
CA THR A 511 5.89 -7.61 -3.29
C THR A 511 4.52 -7.06 -2.96
N TYR A 512 4.50 -6.02 -2.13
CA TYR A 512 3.30 -5.24 -1.88
C TYR A 512 3.68 -3.82 -1.46
N THR A 513 2.91 -2.83 -1.92
CA THR A 513 3.11 -1.42 -1.55
C THR A 513 2.36 -1.07 -0.27
N VAL A 514 3.04 -0.46 0.69
CA VAL A 514 2.48 -0.20 2.03
C VAL A 514 2.28 1.30 2.31
N SER A 515 2.99 2.18 1.62
CA SER A 515 2.72 3.62 1.64
C SER A 515 3.08 4.29 0.32
N ILE A 516 2.50 5.47 0.11
CA ILE A 516 2.80 6.36 -1.01
C ILE A 516 3.02 7.77 -0.48
N SER A 517 4.07 8.44 -0.93
CA SER A 517 4.34 9.83 -0.56
C SER A 517 5.02 10.56 -1.70
N TYR A 518 4.87 11.87 -1.79
CA TYR A 518 5.68 12.61 -2.75
C TYR A 518 7.16 12.55 -2.36
N ALA A 519 8.03 12.45 -3.37
CA ALA A 519 9.46 12.39 -3.19
C ALA A 519 10.02 13.70 -2.60
N TRP A 520 11.18 13.59 -1.95
CA TRP A 520 11.87 14.74 -1.39
C TRP A 520 12.43 15.66 -2.48
N GLY A 521 12.58 16.96 -2.16
CA GLY A 521 13.28 17.91 -3.03
C GLY A 521 12.38 18.77 -3.90
N ARG A 522 11.05 18.63 -3.75
CA ARG A 522 10.07 19.50 -4.41
C ARG A 522 10.16 20.92 -3.84
N GLN A 523 10.12 21.92 -4.72
CA GLN A 523 10.00 23.31 -4.29
C GLN A 523 8.53 23.59 -3.92
N PRO A 524 8.25 24.08 -2.69
CA PRO A 524 6.89 24.44 -2.31
C PRO A 524 6.35 25.55 -3.21
N ARG A 525 5.16 25.35 -3.78
CA ARG A 525 4.47 26.45 -4.49
C ARG A 525 3.81 27.41 -3.50
N VAL A 526 3.32 26.86 -2.40
CA VAL A 526 2.58 27.55 -1.32
C VAL A 526 3.40 28.61 -0.59
N ALA A 527 4.74 28.50 -0.59
CA ALA A 527 5.63 29.51 -0.04
C ALA A 527 5.49 30.89 -0.71
N LYS A 528 5.01 30.95 -1.95
CA LYS A 528 4.81 32.22 -2.69
C LYS A 528 3.54 32.97 -2.30
N ASP A 529 2.52 32.28 -1.81
CA ASP A 529 1.21 32.87 -1.47
C ASP A 529 0.97 32.95 0.05
N GLY A 530 1.99 32.63 0.86
CA GLY A 530 1.90 32.66 2.31
C GLY A 530 1.00 31.55 2.88
N GLY A 531 1.14 30.30 2.43
CA GLY A 531 0.67 29.14 3.20
C GLY A 531 1.81 28.47 3.96
N ASP A 532 1.51 27.46 4.78
CA ASP A 532 2.53 26.64 5.45
C ASP A 532 3.06 25.58 4.48
N GLU A 533 4.37 25.53 4.25
CA GLU A 533 5.00 24.56 3.34
C GLU A 533 4.74 23.10 3.78
N ALA A 534 4.48 22.86 5.07
CA ALA A 534 4.08 21.55 5.55
C ALA A 534 2.70 21.11 4.99
N GLU A 535 1.78 22.04 4.72
CA GLU A 535 0.47 21.74 4.13
C GLU A 535 0.61 21.26 2.67
N ASP A 536 1.64 21.69 1.94
CA ASP A 536 1.93 21.25 0.56
C ASP A 536 2.54 19.83 0.48
N MET A 537 2.90 19.22 1.62
CA MET A 537 3.59 17.92 1.62
C MET A 537 2.71 16.75 1.16
N HIS A 538 1.39 16.91 1.15
CA HIS A 538 0.42 15.91 0.67
C HIS A 538 -0.17 16.25 -0.71
N VAL A 539 0.26 17.36 -1.32
CA VAL A 539 -0.22 17.87 -2.61
C VAL A 539 0.90 17.84 -3.63
N GLY A 540 0.63 17.43 -4.87
CA GLY A 540 1.61 17.47 -5.95
C GLY A 540 1.01 17.58 -7.33
N TYR A 541 1.86 17.46 -8.34
CA TYR A 541 1.59 17.72 -9.75
C TYR A 541 1.98 16.49 -10.59
N LEU A 542 1.60 16.47 -11.88
CA LEU A 542 1.85 15.31 -12.75
C LEU A 542 3.34 14.98 -12.91
N ASP A 543 4.19 16.01 -12.97
CA ASP A 543 5.65 15.92 -13.06
C ASP A 543 6.36 15.79 -11.70
N ASP A 544 5.60 15.75 -10.59
CA ASP A 544 6.19 15.44 -9.30
C ASP A 544 6.43 13.94 -9.18
N GLU A 545 7.57 13.57 -8.63
CA GLU A 545 7.85 12.18 -8.32
C GLU A 545 7.19 11.75 -7.01
N VAL A 546 6.80 10.48 -7.01
CA VAL A 546 6.13 9.80 -5.92
C VAL A 546 6.99 8.62 -5.51
N LEU A 547 7.23 8.50 -4.22
CA LEU A 547 7.89 7.37 -3.59
C LEU A 547 6.85 6.33 -3.18
N LEU A 548 7.04 5.11 -3.69
CA LEU A 548 6.26 3.93 -3.33
C LEU A 548 7.11 3.08 -2.40
N ALA A 549 6.68 2.88 -1.15
CA ALA A 549 7.38 2.03 -0.20
C ALA A 549 6.86 0.59 -0.29
N ILE A 550 7.77 -0.37 -0.46
CA ILE A 550 7.49 -1.74 -0.89
C ILE A 550 8.01 -2.73 0.15
N GLY A 551 7.14 -3.62 0.64
CA GLY A 551 7.53 -4.82 1.37
C GLY A 551 7.92 -5.93 0.40
N VAL A 552 8.96 -6.71 0.74
CA VAL A 552 9.52 -7.78 -0.11
C VAL A 552 9.58 -9.09 0.68
N ASP A 553 8.80 -10.09 0.27
CA ASP A 553 8.68 -11.44 0.84
C ASP A 553 8.66 -11.45 2.37
N ASP A 554 8.02 -10.44 2.96
CA ASP A 554 7.94 -10.35 4.40
C ASP A 554 9.32 -10.41 5.13
N LYS A 555 10.39 -10.01 4.45
CA LYS A 555 11.78 -10.10 4.94
C LYS A 555 12.66 -8.93 4.52
N GLY A 556 12.19 -8.15 3.55
CA GLY A 556 12.91 -7.05 2.95
C GLY A 556 12.05 -5.81 2.79
N GLN A 557 12.75 -4.73 2.49
CA GLN A 557 12.19 -3.39 2.33
C GLN A 557 12.81 -2.75 1.11
N ALA A 558 11.98 -2.15 0.30
CA ALA A 558 12.40 -1.47 -0.91
C ALA A 558 11.54 -0.24 -1.16
N PHE A 559 11.95 0.56 -2.13
CA PHE A 559 11.14 1.65 -2.65
C PHE A 559 11.33 1.78 -4.15
N SER A 560 10.38 2.43 -4.80
CA SER A 560 10.53 2.95 -6.16
C SER A 560 10.14 4.43 -6.17
N ARG A 561 10.72 5.20 -7.08
CA ARG A 561 10.35 6.59 -7.34
C ARG A 561 9.86 6.68 -8.77
N VAL A 562 8.67 7.24 -8.95
CA VAL A 562 7.99 7.29 -10.25
C VAL A 562 7.30 8.64 -10.39
N GLU A 563 7.30 9.21 -11.59
CA GLU A 563 6.52 10.41 -11.89
C GLU A 563 5.01 10.15 -11.67
N ALA A 564 4.30 11.11 -11.04
CA ALA A 564 2.89 10.92 -10.70
C ALA A 564 2.02 10.66 -11.93
N GLY A 565 2.30 11.35 -13.05
CA GLY A 565 1.60 11.18 -14.33
C GLY A 565 1.69 9.74 -14.86
N ASP A 566 2.86 9.10 -14.72
CA ASP A 566 3.05 7.71 -15.16
C ASP A 566 2.26 6.70 -14.33
N LEU A 567 1.91 7.04 -13.08
CA LEU A 567 1.11 6.20 -12.19
C LEU A 567 -0.40 6.31 -12.45
N VAL A 568 -0.85 7.47 -12.94
CA VAL A 568 -2.28 7.77 -13.14
C VAL A 568 -2.70 7.76 -14.61
N GLN A 569 -1.83 7.32 -15.52
CA GLN A 569 -2.18 7.06 -16.91
C GLN A 569 -2.86 5.69 -17.09
N CYS A 570 -3.38 5.45 -18.30
CA CYS A 570 -4.00 4.19 -18.69
C CYS A 570 -5.10 3.73 -17.71
N LEU A 571 -5.91 4.67 -17.21
CA LEU A 571 -7.07 4.35 -16.39
C LEU A 571 -8.22 3.83 -17.26
N ARG A 572 -8.99 2.91 -16.69
CA ARG A 572 -10.38 2.69 -17.13
C ARG A 572 -11.30 3.59 -16.33
N ALA A 573 -12.27 4.17 -17.02
CA ALA A 573 -13.30 4.99 -16.39
C ALA A 573 -14.17 4.17 -15.43
N CYS A 574 -14.53 4.79 -14.32
CA CYS A 574 -15.62 4.33 -13.47
C CYS A 574 -16.95 4.82 -14.06
N THR A 575 -18.01 4.02 -13.95
CA THR A 575 -19.35 4.38 -14.48
C THR A 575 -19.94 5.62 -13.78
N GLY A 576 -19.43 5.96 -12.59
CA GLY A 576 -19.90 7.11 -11.81
C GLY A 576 -21.34 6.93 -11.34
N ARG A 577 -22.12 8.00 -11.39
CA ARG A 577 -23.51 8.03 -10.93
C ARG A 577 -24.48 7.51 -12.00
N ASN A 578 -25.37 6.59 -11.65
CA ASN A 578 -26.45 6.17 -12.56
C ASN A 578 -27.52 7.27 -12.66
N GLY A 579 -27.48 8.04 -13.76
CA GLY A 579 -28.53 8.98 -14.13
C GLY A 579 -29.75 8.28 -14.74
N ASN A 580 -30.53 7.55 -13.96
CA ASN A 580 -31.87 7.18 -14.42
C ASN A 580 -32.87 8.27 -14.03
N LYS A 581 -33.60 8.74 -15.06
CA LYS A 581 -34.74 9.65 -15.01
C LYS A 581 -35.63 9.28 -13.83
N GLY A 582 -36.09 10.31 -13.10
CA GLY A 582 -37.06 10.15 -12.04
C GLY A 582 -38.16 9.16 -12.43
N GLU A 583 -38.41 8.22 -11.54
CA GLU A 583 -39.67 7.48 -11.52
C GLU A 583 -40.79 8.52 -11.36
N GLY A 584 -41.34 8.95 -12.50
CA GLY A 584 -42.69 9.45 -12.58
C GLY A 584 -43.60 8.25 -12.81
N GLY A 585 -44.36 7.87 -11.80
CA GLY A 585 -45.39 6.83 -11.86
C GLY A 585 -45.50 6.04 -10.58
#